data_AF-A0A645IN87-F1
#
_entry.id   AF-A0A645IN87-F1
#
_cell.length_a   1.000
_cell.length_b   1.000
_cell.length_c   1.000
_cell.angle_alpha   90.00
_cell.angle_beta   90.00
_cell.angle_gamma   90.00
#
_symmetry.space_group_name_H-M   'P 1'
#
loop_
_entity.id
_entity.type
_entity.pdbx_description
1 polymer ?
#
loop_
_entity_poly.entity_id
_entity_poly.type
_entity_poly.pdbx_seq_one_letter_code
_entity_poly.pdbx_strand_id
1 'polypeptide(L)'
;MACRDRFLREGHESMHILELVYGPLAKTPPDISEKRRNRLSLKNRLLLEMWGENVMEKNCGFPLEITAEARAQMDDRMILETDVLAVMNAYRESGDAIFDEEANLLIARRRVGNVTFWVKFEEIDGGYVVRGAYSHRMTVK
;
A
#
# COMPACT_ATOMS: atom_id res chain seq x y z
N MET A 1 -2.12 -0.10 14.20
CA MET A 1 -3.52 0.21 13.84
C MET A 1 -4.14 0.98 14.99
N ALA A 2 -4.96 2.02 14.75
CA ALA A 2 -5.61 2.77 15.82
C ALA A 2 -6.81 1.96 16.38
N CYS A 3 -7.04 2.01 17.70
CA CYS A 3 -8.09 1.24 18.37
C CYS A 3 -9.49 1.51 17.78
N ARG A 4 -9.80 2.77 17.47
CA ARG A 4 -11.06 3.19 16.82
C ARG A 4 -11.34 2.40 15.54
N ASP A 5 -10.36 2.36 14.64
CA ASP A 5 -10.54 1.75 13.32
C ASP A 5 -10.74 0.24 13.41
N ARG A 6 -10.15 -0.40 14.43
CA ARG A 6 -10.34 -1.82 14.68
C ARG A 6 -11.77 -2.12 15.14
N PHE A 7 -12.29 -1.36 16.10
CA PHE A 7 -13.67 -1.51 16.57
C PHE A 7 -14.69 -1.27 15.44
N LEU A 8 -14.50 -0.22 14.64
CA LEU A 8 -15.39 0.05 13.49
C LEU A 8 -15.39 -1.09 12.47
N ARG A 9 -14.25 -1.76 12.25
CA ARG A 9 -14.15 -2.92 11.34
C ARG A 9 -14.84 -4.17 11.90
N GLU A 10 -14.86 -4.33 13.21
CA GLU A 10 -15.58 -5.40 13.90
C GLU A 10 -17.10 -5.09 14.03
N GLY A 11 -17.57 -3.96 13.48
CA GLY A 11 -18.98 -3.55 13.52
C GLY A 11 -19.39 -2.87 14.82
N HIS A 12 -18.44 -2.54 15.69
CA HIS A 12 -18.68 -1.81 16.93
C HIS A 12 -18.63 -0.30 16.72
N GLU A 13 -19.49 0.43 17.43
CA GLU A 13 -19.44 1.88 17.45
C GLU A 13 -18.18 2.37 18.17
N SER A 14 -17.37 3.18 17.49
CA SER A 14 -16.18 3.80 18.08
C SER A 14 -15.91 5.15 17.44
N MET A 15 -15.49 6.12 18.25
CA MET A 15 -15.26 7.50 17.82
C MET A 15 -13.97 8.05 18.43
N HIS A 16 -13.30 8.96 17.72
CA HIS A 16 -12.19 9.73 18.26
C HIS A 16 -12.72 11.02 18.92
N ILE A 17 -12.07 11.50 19.99
CA ILE A 17 -12.48 12.74 20.68
C ILE A 17 -12.55 13.95 19.72
N LEU A 18 -11.64 14.02 18.74
CA LEU A 18 -11.65 15.09 17.75
C LEU A 18 -12.87 15.03 16.82
N GLU A 19 -13.46 13.86 16.58
CA GLU A 19 -14.71 13.75 15.79
C GLU A 19 -15.90 14.31 16.57
N LEU A 20 -15.90 14.17 17.90
CA LEU A 20 -16.91 14.78 18.77
C LEU A 20 -16.79 16.31 18.79
N VAL A 21 -15.57 16.83 18.76
CA VAL A 21 -15.29 18.27 18.86
C VAL A 21 -15.47 18.98 17.52
N TYR A 22 -15.02 18.38 16.41
CA TYR A 22 -14.91 19.05 15.10
C TYR A 22 -15.90 18.53 14.03
N GLY A 23 -16.62 17.43 14.27
CA GLY A 23 -17.52 16.81 13.29
C GLY A 23 -16.82 16.29 12.01
N PRO A 24 -17.57 16.00 10.93
CA PRO A 24 -18.41 14.81 10.79
C PRO A 24 -17.62 13.49 10.93
N LEU A 25 -18.32 12.41 11.28
CA LEU A 25 -17.76 11.07 11.46
C LEU A 25 -17.08 10.55 10.19
N ALA A 26 -15.82 10.13 10.30
CA ALA A 26 -15.17 9.38 9.24
C ALA A 26 -15.84 8.00 9.16
N LYS A 27 -16.76 7.83 8.20
CA LYS A 27 -17.65 6.65 8.10
C LYS A 27 -16.90 5.34 7.86
N THR A 28 -15.81 5.38 7.11
CA THR A 28 -15.07 4.17 6.73
C THR A 28 -13.62 4.31 7.20
N PRO A 29 -13.10 3.35 7.99
CA PRO A 29 -11.72 3.39 8.42
C PRO A 29 -10.79 3.19 7.21
N PRO A 30 -9.83 4.10 6.96
CA PRO A 30 -8.91 3.98 5.83
C PRO A 30 -8.03 2.71 5.96
N ASP A 31 -7.49 2.26 4.83
CA ASP A 31 -6.48 1.19 4.82
C ASP A 31 -5.12 1.70 5.33
N ILE A 32 -4.16 0.81 5.58
CA ILE A 32 -2.84 1.16 6.11
C ILE A 32 -2.04 2.07 5.17
N SER A 33 -2.16 1.86 3.86
CA SER A 33 -1.46 2.65 2.85
C SER A 33 -2.04 4.06 2.77
N GLU A 34 -3.35 4.18 2.80
CA GLU A 34 -4.09 5.43 2.86
C GLU A 34 -3.80 6.20 4.15
N LYS A 35 -3.75 5.53 5.30
CA LYS A 35 -3.31 6.18 6.55
C LYS A 35 -1.91 6.76 6.44
N ARG A 36 -0.98 6.03 5.80
CA ARG A 36 0.38 6.51 5.57
C ARG A 36 0.39 7.69 4.61
N ARG A 37 -0.39 7.62 3.51
CA ARG A 37 -0.54 8.70 2.52
C ARG A 37 -1.12 9.95 3.15
N ASN A 38 -2.19 9.85 3.94
CA ASN A 38 -2.82 10.97 4.63
C ASN A 38 -1.85 11.65 5.61
N ARG A 39 -1.05 10.88 6.36
CA ARG A 39 0.00 11.43 7.23
C ARG A 39 1.10 12.14 6.43
N LEU A 40 1.56 11.56 5.32
CA LEU A 40 2.59 12.15 4.47
C LEU A 40 2.10 13.43 3.80
N SER A 41 0.89 13.41 3.23
CA SER A 41 0.28 14.59 2.61
C SER A 41 0.12 15.73 3.61
N LEU A 42 -0.39 15.44 4.82
CA LEU A 42 -0.49 16.46 5.87
C LEU A 42 0.88 17.01 6.27
N LYS A 43 1.89 16.13 6.44
CA LYS A 43 3.26 16.55 6.75
C LYS A 43 3.85 17.44 5.65
N ASN A 44 3.75 17.02 4.39
CA ASN A 44 4.30 17.76 3.25
C ASN A 44 3.63 19.13 3.12
N ARG A 45 2.32 19.19 3.32
CA ARG A 45 1.57 20.46 3.34
C ARG A 45 2.04 21.38 4.45
N LEU A 46 2.21 20.87 5.67
CA LEU A 46 2.70 21.68 6.80
C LEU A 46 4.15 22.15 6.57
N LEU A 47 5.02 21.31 6.02
CA LEU A 47 6.39 21.69 5.66
C LEU A 47 6.41 22.82 4.64
N LEU A 48 5.53 22.77 3.64
CA LEU A 48 5.42 23.83 2.65
C LEU A 48 4.85 25.11 3.26
N GLU A 49 3.70 25.03 3.94
CA GLU A 49 2.96 26.18 4.45
C GLU A 49 3.68 26.89 5.61
N MET A 50 4.31 26.14 6.51
CA MET A 50 4.91 26.69 7.73
C MET A 50 6.44 26.87 7.63
N TRP A 51 7.13 26.02 6.87
CA TRP A 51 8.59 26.04 6.75
C TRP A 51 9.11 26.41 5.36
N GLY A 52 8.25 26.50 4.33
CA GLY A 52 8.66 26.81 2.96
C GLY A 52 9.45 25.68 2.29
N GLU A 53 9.46 24.48 2.87
CA GLU A 53 10.19 23.32 2.34
C GLU A 53 9.34 22.57 1.31
N ASN A 54 9.88 22.43 0.09
CA ASN A 54 9.21 21.69 -0.97
C ASN A 54 9.68 20.22 -0.97
N VAL A 55 8.77 19.32 -0.62
CA VAL A 55 9.02 17.87 -0.66
C VAL A 55 8.49 17.31 -1.97
N MET A 56 9.38 16.89 -2.87
CA MET A 56 8.96 16.20 -4.09
C MET A 56 8.40 14.82 -3.78
N GLU A 57 7.14 14.59 -4.13
CA GLU A 57 6.56 13.25 -4.14
C GLU A 57 7.13 12.44 -5.30
N LYS A 58 7.69 11.26 -4.99
CA LYS A 58 8.12 10.30 -6.01
C LYS A 58 6.87 9.65 -6.61
N ASN A 59 6.42 10.19 -7.74
CA ASN A 59 5.41 9.53 -8.56
C ASN A 59 6.03 8.33 -9.29
N CYS A 60 5.25 7.26 -9.37
CA CYS A 60 5.61 6.06 -10.09
C CYS A 60 5.36 6.33 -11.58
N GLY A 61 6.38 6.20 -12.42
CA GLY A 61 6.29 6.50 -13.86
C GLY A 61 5.57 5.45 -14.68
N PHE A 62 4.61 4.71 -14.10
CA PHE A 62 3.85 3.67 -14.79
C PHE A 62 2.44 3.49 -14.16
N PRO A 63 1.42 3.13 -14.96
CA PRO A 63 0.11 2.73 -14.47
C PRO A 63 0.20 1.44 -13.66
N LEU A 64 -0.31 1.47 -12.43
CA LEU A 64 -0.45 0.32 -11.56
C LEU A 64 -1.86 0.29 -10.98
N GLU A 65 -2.63 -0.73 -11.31
CA GLU A 65 -3.93 -0.98 -10.72
C GLU A 65 -3.81 -2.07 -9.65
N ILE A 66 -4.42 -1.85 -8.48
CA ILE A 66 -4.48 -2.84 -7.39
C ILE A 66 -5.94 -3.19 -7.19
N THR A 67 -6.29 -4.48 -7.36
CA THR A 67 -7.68 -4.94 -7.19
C THR A 67 -8.16 -4.76 -5.76
N ALA A 68 -9.48 -4.68 -5.56
CA ALA A 68 -10.07 -4.56 -4.22
C ALA A 68 -9.67 -5.74 -3.29
N GLU A 69 -9.62 -6.95 -3.84
CA GLU A 69 -9.16 -8.14 -3.12
C GLU A 69 -7.68 -8.03 -2.71
N ALA A 70 -6.82 -7.57 -3.62
CA ALA A 70 -5.41 -7.34 -3.33
C ALA A 70 -5.24 -6.26 -2.26
N ARG A 71 -6.00 -5.16 -2.33
CA ARG A 71 -5.99 -4.10 -1.29
C ARG A 71 -6.37 -4.64 0.08
N ALA A 72 -7.44 -5.45 0.16
CA ALA A 72 -7.85 -6.08 1.41
C ALA A 72 -6.77 -7.02 1.98
N GLN A 73 -6.16 -7.86 1.12
CA GLN A 73 -5.06 -8.74 1.53
C GLN A 73 -3.83 -7.95 2.00
N MET A 74 -3.48 -6.88 1.30
CA MET A 74 -2.37 -6.00 1.66
C MET A 74 -2.60 -5.36 3.03
N ASP A 75 -3.81 -4.86 3.27
CA ASP A 75 -4.16 -4.20 4.52
C ASP A 75 -4.15 -5.16 5.72
N ASP A 76 -4.71 -6.37 5.56
CA ASP A 76 -4.67 -7.43 6.59
C ASP A 76 -3.23 -7.85 6.93
N ARG A 77 -2.38 -7.96 5.90
CA ARG A 77 -0.97 -8.36 6.04
C ARG A 77 -0.02 -7.20 6.33
N MET A 78 -0.54 -6.00 6.53
CA MET A 78 0.25 -4.79 6.78
C MET A 78 1.30 -4.50 5.68
N ILE A 79 0.98 -4.84 4.44
CA ILE A 79 1.80 -4.59 3.24
C ILE A 79 1.41 -3.22 2.68
N LEU A 80 2.40 -2.36 2.44
CA LEU A 80 2.14 -1.03 1.91
C LEU A 80 2.15 -1.04 0.39
N GLU A 81 1.40 -0.11 -0.20
CA GLU A 81 1.48 0.18 -1.64
C GLU A 81 2.91 0.55 -2.06
N THR A 82 3.67 1.25 -1.21
CA THR A 82 5.08 1.54 -1.47
C THR A 82 5.96 0.29 -1.56
N ASP A 83 5.60 -0.77 -0.84
CA ASP A 83 6.35 -2.04 -0.88
C ASP A 83 6.06 -2.77 -2.20
N VAL A 84 4.80 -2.78 -2.63
CA VAL A 84 4.38 -3.30 -3.94
C VAL A 84 5.08 -2.54 -5.06
N LEU A 85 5.09 -1.21 -5.00
CA LEU A 85 5.79 -0.36 -5.96
C LEU A 85 7.30 -0.64 -6.00
N ALA A 86 7.93 -0.91 -4.87
CA ALA A 86 9.34 -1.29 -4.84
C ALA A 86 9.58 -2.62 -5.58
N VAL A 87 8.70 -3.61 -5.41
CA VAL A 87 8.77 -4.89 -6.13
C VAL A 87 8.59 -4.66 -7.64
N MET A 88 7.57 -3.91 -8.05
CA MET A 88 7.31 -3.62 -9.47
C MET A 88 8.45 -2.86 -10.14
N ASN A 89 9.08 -1.90 -9.45
CA ASN A 89 10.27 -1.22 -9.97
C ASN A 89 11.45 -2.18 -10.15
N ALA A 90 11.70 -3.09 -9.20
CA ALA A 90 12.75 -4.09 -9.36
C ALA A 90 12.47 -5.02 -10.54
N TYR A 91 11.23 -5.47 -10.68
CA TYR A 91 10.82 -6.28 -11.81
C TYR A 91 11.07 -5.59 -13.15
N ARG A 92 10.78 -4.29 -13.28
CA ARG A 92 11.07 -3.53 -14.50
C ARG A 92 12.55 -3.38 -14.80
N GLU A 93 13.40 -3.34 -13.78
CA GLU A 93 14.84 -3.20 -13.92
C GLU A 93 15.52 -4.53 -14.27
N SER A 94 15.09 -5.64 -13.66
CA SER A 94 15.75 -6.96 -13.82
C SER A 94 15.01 -7.94 -14.73
N GLY A 95 13.69 -7.83 -14.86
CA GLY A 95 12.83 -8.81 -15.52
C GLY A 95 12.57 -10.08 -14.71
N ASP A 96 13.03 -10.16 -13.46
CA ASP A 96 12.93 -11.39 -12.66
C ASP A 96 11.50 -11.62 -12.15
N ALA A 97 10.80 -12.57 -12.76
CA ALA A 97 9.52 -13.06 -12.30
C ALA A 97 9.38 -14.57 -12.50
N ILE A 98 8.54 -15.18 -11.67
CA ILE A 98 8.10 -16.56 -11.80
C ILE A 98 6.71 -16.53 -12.44
N PHE A 99 6.49 -17.35 -13.46
CA PHE A 99 5.16 -17.52 -14.05
C PHE A 99 4.43 -18.68 -13.37
N ASP A 100 3.21 -18.40 -12.89
CA ASP A 100 2.30 -19.35 -12.27
C ASP A 100 1.29 -19.82 -13.32
N GLU A 101 1.49 -21.01 -13.90
CA GLU A 101 0.65 -21.54 -14.99
C GLU A 101 -0.80 -21.80 -14.58
N GLU A 102 -1.05 -22.17 -13.32
CA GLU A 102 -2.40 -22.44 -12.82
C GLU A 102 -3.22 -21.14 -12.70
N ALA A 103 -2.59 -20.09 -12.18
CA ALA A 103 -3.23 -18.80 -11.99
C ALA A 103 -3.14 -17.89 -13.22
N ASN A 104 -2.27 -18.22 -14.18
CA ASN A 104 -1.88 -17.35 -15.31
C ASN A 104 -1.38 -15.97 -14.84
N LEU A 105 -0.56 -15.95 -13.79
CA LEU A 105 -0.04 -14.71 -13.16
C LEU A 105 1.48 -14.72 -13.08
N LEU A 106 2.07 -13.53 -13.17
CA LEU A 106 3.48 -13.29 -12.87
C LEU A 106 3.65 -13.01 -11.38
N ILE A 107 4.73 -13.54 -10.82
CA ILE A 107 5.09 -13.35 -9.42
C ILE A 107 6.51 -12.80 -9.35
N ALA A 108 6.62 -11.54 -8.96
CA ALA A 108 7.92 -10.91 -8.68
C ALA A 108 8.16 -10.83 -7.17
N ARG A 109 9.44 -10.78 -6.80
CA ARG A 109 9.86 -10.62 -5.41
C ARG A 109 10.86 -9.48 -5.26
N ARG A 110 10.84 -8.82 -4.11
CA ARG A 110 11.91 -7.93 -3.67
C ARG A 110 12.05 -7.96 -2.17
N ARG A 111 13.31 -7.99 -1.70
CA ARG A 111 13.61 -7.76 -0.30
C ARG A 111 13.75 -6.28 -0.01
N VAL A 112 12.96 -5.76 0.92
CA VAL A 112 13.03 -4.37 1.41
C VAL A 112 13.37 -4.45 2.90
N GLY A 113 14.58 -4.05 3.26
CA GLY A 113 15.13 -4.24 4.60
C GLY A 113 15.16 -5.73 5.00
N ASN A 114 14.40 -6.09 6.04
CA ASN A 114 14.34 -7.45 6.59
C ASN A 114 13.14 -8.28 6.12
N VAL A 115 12.33 -7.74 5.20
CA VAL A 115 11.10 -8.39 4.70
C VAL A 115 11.22 -8.61 3.20
N THR A 116 10.86 -9.81 2.75
CA THR A 116 10.72 -10.14 1.34
C THR A 116 9.26 -10.04 0.98
N PHE A 117 8.96 -9.19 0.01
CA PHE A 117 7.62 -8.99 -0.54
C PHE A 117 7.51 -9.73 -1.87
N TRP A 118 6.37 -10.38 -2.07
CA TRP A 118 5.97 -11.06 -3.28
C TRP A 118 4.70 -10.42 -3.80
N VAL A 119 4.68 -10.12 -5.09
CA VAL A 119 3.54 -9.48 -5.75
C VAL A 119 3.11 -10.38 -6.89
N LYS A 120 1.83 -10.77 -6.87
CA LYS A 120 1.18 -11.47 -7.98
C LYS A 120 0.48 -10.44 -8.86
N PHE A 121 0.83 -10.39 -10.14
CA PHE A 121 0.31 -9.41 -11.08
C PHE A 121 0.20 -9.99 -12.48
N GLU A 122 -0.55 -9.29 -13.32
CA GLU A 122 -0.62 -9.50 -14.77
C GLU A 122 -0.15 -8.23 -15.48
N GLU A 123 0.47 -8.40 -16.64
CA GLU A 123 0.83 -7.29 -17.52
C GLU A 123 -0.37 -6.95 -18.40
N ILE A 124 -0.68 -5.66 -18.49
CA ILE A 124 -1.69 -5.10 -19.39
C ILE A 124 -1.02 -4.06 -20.31
N ASP A 125 -1.71 -3.62 -21.37
CA ASP A 125 -1.17 -2.64 -22.30
C ASP A 125 -0.71 -1.35 -21.59
N GLY A 126 0.61 -1.24 -21.41
CA GLY A 126 1.27 -0.09 -20.81
C GLY A 126 1.26 -0.04 -19.28
N GLY A 127 0.84 -1.10 -18.57
CA GLY A 127 0.76 -1.10 -17.10
C GLY A 127 0.67 -2.49 -16.47
N TYR A 128 0.28 -2.52 -15.19
CA TYR A 128 0.19 -3.76 -14.42
C TYR A 128 -1.06 -3.79 -13.55
N VAL A 129 -1.66 -4.98 -13.41
CA VAL A 129 -2.76 -5.22 -12.47
C VAL A 129 -2.30 -6.16 -11.38
N VAL A 130 -2.25 -5.68 -10.13
CA VAL A 130 -1.88 -6.46 -8.96
C VAL A 130 -3.10 -7.20 -8.44
N ARG A 131 -2.99 -8.53 -8.42
CA ARG A 131 -4.04 -9.46 -7.97
C ARG A 131 -3.82 -9.95 -6.54
N GLY A 132 -2.60 -9.85 -6.01
CA GLY A 132 -2.32 -10.19 -4.62
C GLY A 132 -0.91 -9.85 -4.18
N ALA A 133 -0.71 -9.81 -2.86
CA ALA A 133 0.59 -9.58 -2.25
C ALA A 133 0.82 -10.48 -1.03
N TYR A 134 2.05 -10.90 -0.85
CA TYR A 134 2.49 -11.72 0.27
C TYR A 134 3.83 -11.21 0.80
N SER A 135 4.10 -11.42 2.08
CA SER A 135 5.39 -11.07 2.66
C SER A 135 5.84 -12.08 3.70
N HIS A 136 7.16 -12.24 3.82
CA HIS A 136 7.77 -13.06 4.87
C HIS A 136 9.15 -12.52 5.24
N ARG A 137 9.71 -13.00 6.35
CA ARG A 137 11.04 -12.55 6.85
C ARG A 137 12.21 -13.46 6.45
N MET A 138 11.93 -14.59 5.80
CA MET A 138 12.98 -15.46 5.28
C MET A 138 13.80 -14.78 4.17
N THR A 139 15.09 -15.08 4.14
CA THR A 139 15.98 -14.70 3.04
C THR A 139 15.92 -15.79 1.98
N VAL A 140 15.33 -15.47 0.84
CA VAL A 140 15.36 -16.35 -0.33
C VAL A 140 16.59 -15.93 -1.13
N LYS A 141 17.56 -16.85 -1.26
CA LYS A 141 18.69 -16.68 -2.17
C LYS A 141 18.21 -16.98 -3.56
#